data_AF-A0AB36V3J9-F1
#
_entry.id   AF-A0AB36V3J9-F1
#
_cell.length_a   1.000
_cell.length_b   1.000
_cell.length_c   1.000
_cell.angle_alpha   90.00
_cell.angle_beta   90.00
_cell.angle_gamma   90.00
#
_symmetry.space_group_name_H-M   'P 1'
#
loop_
_entity.id
_entity.type
_entity.pdbx_description
1 polymer ?
#
loop_
_entity_poly.entity_id
_entity_poly.type
_entity_poly.pdbx_seq_one_letter_code
_entity_poly.pdbx_strand_id
1 'polypeptide(L)'
;MTQFKFEFEKTYKEVDVAGEIHRVDFNDDSILKYGKAFKKFDEDSKKITGLIQNFETATDEEIEQLSVQQKELVKGIVETFLGEGTFSSLYEKAGRSSANLMGLVHYLNEIYLEESQKKTDETRNKYLSNVKK
;
A
#
# COMPACT_ATOMS: atom_id res chain seq x y z
N MET A 1 -47.03 -8.25 4.94
CA MET A 1 -46.23 -7.03 4.68
C MET A 1 -44.91 -7.47 4.09
N THR A 2 -44.54 -6.96 2.91
CA THR A 2 -43.26 -7.29 2.26
C THR A 2 -42.23 -6.23 2.67
N GLN A 3 -41.13 -6.66 3.28
CA GLN A 3 -40.01 -5.79 3.64
C GLN A 3 -38.90 -5.93 2.61
N PHE A 4 -38.40 -4.81 2.10
CA PHE A 4 -37.20 -4.77 1.26
C PHE A 4 -35.99 -4.51 2.15
N LYS A 5 -34.93 -5.31 1.98
CA LYS A 5 -33.68 -5.21 2.74
C LYS A 5 -32.55 -4.83 1.79
N PHE A 6 -31.76 -3.84 2.19
CA PHE A 6 -30.52 -3.44 1.55
C PHE A 6 -29.40 -3.53 2.60
N GLU A 7 -28.25 -4.09 2.23
CA GLU A 7 -27.09 -4.22 3.10
C GLU A 7 -25.89 -3.52 2.46
N PHE A 8 -25.12 -2.79 3.27
CA PHE A 8 -23.88 -2.19 2.83
C PHE A 8 -22.76 -3.24 2.79
N GLU A 9 -21.93 -3.15 1.77
CA GLU A 9 -20.70 -3.94 1.70
C GLU A 9 -19.66 -3.44 2.71
N LYS A 10 -18.76 -4.34 3.09
CA LYS A 10 -17.63 -3.98 3.96
C LYS A 10 -16.64 -3.14 3.17
N THR A 11 -16.19 -2.05 3.79
CA THR A 11 -15.15 -1.18 3.24
C THR A 11 -13.78 -1.53 3.81
N TYR A 12 -13.50 -2.81 4.04
CA TYR A 12 -12.20 -3.27 4.53
C TYR A 12 -11.92 -4.70 4.08
N LYS A 13 -10.62 -5.05 3.99
CA LYS A 13 -10.14 -6.42 3.80
C LYS A 13 -9.27 -6.84 4.98
N GLU A 14 -9.25 -8.13 5.25
CA GLU A 14 -8.32 -8.74 6.20
C GLU A 14 -7.14 -9.31 5.39
N VAL A 15 -5.94 -8.87 5.73
CA VAL A 15 -4.70 -9.25 5.06
C VAL A 15 -3.82 -10.00 6.05
N ASP A 16 -3.51 -11.25 5.76
CA ASP A 16 -2.52 -12.03 6.51
C ASP A 16 -1.11 -11.67 6.04
N VAL A 17 -0.31 -11.10 6.93
CA VAL A 17 1.11 -10.81 6.72
C VAL A 17 1.93 -11.60 7.72
N ALA A 18 2.57 -12.68 7.25
CA ALA A 18 3.43 -13.54 8.06
C ALA A 18 2.72 -14.05 9.35
N GLY A 19 1.48 -14.50 9.21
CA GLY A 19 0.65 -15.07 10.27
C GLY A 19 -0.06 -14.04 11.16
N GLU A 20 0.07 -12.74 10.86
CA GLU A 20 -0.65 -11.66 11.54
C GLU A 20 -1.73 -11.10 10.61
N ILE A 21 -2.99 -11.12 11.08
CA ILE A 21 -4.12 -10.58 10.32
C ILE A 21 -4.23 -9.08 10.60
N HIS A 22 -4.09 -8.29 9.54
CA HIS A 22 -4.27 -6.84 9.57
C HIS A 22 -5.57 -6.45 8.86
N ARG A 23 -6.32 -5.54 9.46
CA ARG A 23 -7.46 -4.91 8.80
C ARG A 23 -6.97 -3.72 7.96
N VAL A 24 -7.28 -3.76 6.67
CA VAL A 24 -6.97 -2.69 5.71
C VAL A 24 -8.28 -2.06 5.24
N ASP A 25 -8.49 -0.78 5.56
CA ASP A 25 -9.72 -0.06 5.21
C ASP A 25 -9.66 0.50 3.77
N PHE A 26 -10.76 0.40 3.03
CA PHE A 26 -10.99 0.93 1.68
C PHE A 26 -12.21 1.87 1.64
N ASN A 27 -12.48 2.56 2.76
CA ASN A 27 -13.32 3.74 2.73
C ASN A 27 -12.63 4.88 1.95
N ASP A 28 -13.36 5.95 1.66
CA ASP A 28 -12.86 7.01 0.77
C ASP A 28 -11.65 7.76 1.37
N ASP A 29 -11.62 7.93 2.70
CA ASP A 29 -10.49 8.53 3.41
C ASP A 29 -9.21 7.69 3.26
N SER A 30 -9.34 6.37 3.41
CA SER A 30 -8.22 5.43 3.26
C SER A 30 -7.72 5.36 1.82
N ILE A 31 -8.61 5.30 0.82
CA ILE A 31 -8.21 5.32 -0.59
C ILE A 31 -7.42 6.60 -0.91
N LEU A 32 -7.89 7.76 -0.44
CA LEU A 32 -7.17 9.02 -0.62
C LEU A 32 -5.81 9.01 0.10
N LYS A 33 -5.76 8.48 1.33
CA LYS A 33 -4.53 8.33 2.12
C LYS A 33 -3.50 7.48 1.36
N TYR A 34 -3.92 6.33 0.85
CA TYR A 34 -3.06 5.40 0.12
C TYR A 34 -2.55 5.99 -1.19
N GLY A 35 -3.41 6.65 -1.97
CA GLY A 35 -3.01 7.32 -3.21
C GLY A 35 -1.96 8.41 -2.96
N LYS A 36 -2.11 9.22 -1.90
CA LYS A 36 -1.09 10.20 -1.49
C LYS A 36 0.20 9.54 -1.06
N ALA A 37 0.13 8.44 -0.30
CA ALA A 37 1.30 7.71 0.17
C ALA A 37 2.10 7.12 -0.99
N PHE A 38 1.46 6.46 -1.96
CA PHE A 38 2.14 5.92 -3.14
C PHE A 38 2.71 7.01 -4.05
N LYS A 39 2.00 8.14 -4.21
CA LYS A 39 2.55 9.29 -4.95
C LYS A 39 3.87 9.77 -4.30
N LYS A 40 3.86 9.95 -2.98
CA LYS A 40 5.06 10.36 -2.24
C LYS A 40 6.17 9.31 -2.33
N PHE A 41 5.82 8.03 -2.21
CA PHE A 41 6.76 6.93 -2.35
C PHE A 41 7.44 6.91 -3.71
N ASP A 42 6.72 7.13 -4.82
CA ASP A 42 7.30 7.23 -6.16
C ASP A 42 8.27 8.42 -6.29
N GLU A 43 7.85 9.60 -5.79
CA GLU A 43 8.69 10.80 -5.80
C GLU A 43 9.98 10.61 -5.00
N ASP A 44 9.89 10.04 -3.79
CA ASP A 44 11.04 9.87 -2.92
C ASP A 44 11.92 8.69 -3.37
N SER A 45 11.35 7.61 -3.92
CA SER A 45 12.11 6.51 -4.52
C SER A 45 12.99 6.97 -5.68
N LYS A 46 12.47 7.88 -6.52
CA LYS A 46 13.24 8.48 -7.62
C LYS A 46 14.40 9.33 -7.12
N LYS A 47 14.18 10.13 -6.07
CA LYS A 47 15.25 10.93 -5.43
C LYS A 47 16.34 10.01 -4.88
N ILE A 48 15.93 8.99 -4.14
CA ILE A 48 16.82 8.06 -3.44
C ILE A 48 17.64 7.21 -4.42
N THR A 49 17.02 6.70 -5.49
CA THR A 49 17.73 5.98 -6.56
C THR A 49 18.78 6.87 -7.26
N GLY A 50 18.59 8.19 -7.25
CA GLY A 50 19.56 9.14 -7.81
C GLY A 50 20.72 9.52 -6.90
N LEU A 51 20.73 9.11 -5.62
CA LEU A 51 21.74 9.53 -4.65
C LEU A 51 23.09 8.82 -4.83
N ILE A 52 23.08 7.53 -5.18
CA ILE A 52 24.30 6.77 -5.45
C ILE A 52 24.26 6.30 -6.90
N GLN A 53 25.06 6.94 -7.75
CA GLN A 53 25.20 6.55 -9.16
C GLN A 53 26.18 5.39 -9.36
N ASN A 54 27.16 5.24 -8.46
CA ASN A 54 28.11 4.14 -8.47
C ASN A 54 28.44 3.70 -7.04
N PHE A 55 28.06 2.46 -6.70
CA PHE A 55 28.34 1.86 -5.40
C PHE A 55 29.83 1.58 -5.17
N GLU A 56 30.63 1.40 -6.22
CA GLU A 56 32.07 1.13 -6.09
C GLU A 56 32.86 2.34 -5.57
N THR A 57 32.31 3.55 -5.74
CA THR A 57 32.95 4.81 -5.36
C THR A 57 32.24 5.52 -4.21
N ALA A 58 31.12 4.98 -3.74
CA ALA A 58 30.38 5.55 -2.62
C ALA A 58 31.10 5.29 -1.31
N THR A 59 31.00 6.24 -0.39
CA THR A 59 31.49 6.07 0.98
C THR A 59 30.55 5.14 1.77
N ASP A 60 31.08 4.47 2.79
CA ASP A 60 30.27 3.64 3.69
C ASP A 60 29.11 4.43 4.31
N GLU A 61 29.36 5.69 4.69
CA GLU A 61 28.33 6.59 5.24
C GLU A 61 27.20 6.87 4.23
N GLU A 62 27.51 7.09 2.95
CA GLU A 62 26.50 7.28 1.90
C GLU A 62 25.67 6.02 1.68
N ILE A 63 26.31 4.84 1.67
CA ILE A 63 25.64 3.54 1.52
C ILE A 63 24.70 3.28 2.70
N GLU A 64 25.15 3.57 3.93
CA GLU A 64 24.33 3.43 5.13
C GLU A 64 23.15 4.39 5.12
N GLN A 65 23.36 5.66 4.77
CA GLN A 65 22.28 6.65 4.65
C GLN A 65 21.25 6.23 3.59
N LEU A 66 21.70 5.72 2.45
CA LEU A 66 20.83 5.19 1.42
C LEU A 66 19.96 4.03 1.95
N SER A 67 20.58 3.10 2.67
CA SER A 67 19.88 1.95 3.27
C SER A 67 18.82 2.40 4.28
N VAL A 68 19.14 3.38 5.15
CA VAL A 68 18.19 3.96 6.10
C VAL A 68 17.02 4.63 5.38
N GLN A 69 17.29 5.40 4.33
CA GLN A 69 16.23 6.07 3.56
C GLN A 69 15.31 5.09 2.83
N GLN A 70 15.86 4.04 2.21
CA GLN A 70 15.06 2.99 1.58
C GLN A 70 14.19 2.26 2.61
N LYS A 71 14.72 1.98 3.80
CA LYS A 71 13.98 1.36 4.90
C LYS A 71 12.81 2.24 5.36
N GLU A 72 13.04 3.54 5.55
CA GLU A 72 11.98 4.48 5.96
C GLU A 72 10.90 4.66 4.89
N LEU A 73 11.24 4.57 3.59
CA LEU A 73 10.24 4.57 2.52
C LEU A 73 9.28 3.39 2.62
N VAL A 74 9.84 2.18 2.76
CA VAL A 74 9.06 0.95 2.88
C VAL A 74 8.18 1.00 4.13
N LYS A 75 8.76 1.45 5.26
CA LYS A 75 8.02 1.67 6.50
C LYS A 75 6.83 2.60 6.32
N GLY A 76 7.03 3.72 5.64
CA GLY A 76 5.96 4.69 5.39
C GLY A 76 4.74 4.06 4.72
N ILE A 77 4.93 3.21 3.72
CA ILE A 77 3.81 2.50 3.07
C ILE A 77 3.19 1.45 3.99
N VAL A 78 4.01 0.58 4.59
CA VAL A 78 3.53 -0.51 5.45
C VAL A 78 2.67 0.04 6.58
N GLU A 79 3.14 1.07 7.30
CA GLU A 79 2.40 1.65 8.43
C GLU A 79 1.19 2.47 7.98
N THR A 80 1.21 3.04 6.77
CA THR A 80 0.05 3.71 6.19
C THR A 80 -1.11 2.73 6.02
N PHE A 81 -0.84 1.52 5.53
CA PHE A 81 -1.82 0.48 5.24
C PHE A 81 -2.22 -0.34 6.46
N LEU A 82 -1.23 -0.80 7.23
CA LEU A 82 -1.42 -1.81 8.28
C LEU A 82 -1.51 -1.21 9.68
N GLY A 83 -1.20 0.08 9.83
CA GLY A 83 -1.21 0.81 11.10
C GLY A 83 0.19 1.13 11.62
N GLU A 84 0.28 2.19 12.42
CA GLU A 84 1.54 2.62 13.05
C GLU A 84 2.12 1.52 13.94
N GLY A 85 3.46 1.37 13.91
CA GLY A 85 4.18 0.39 14.72
C GLY A 85 4.23 -1.03 14.15
N THR A 86 3.50 -1.32 13.07
CA THR A 86 3.50 -2.65 12.44
C THR A 86 4.83 -2.99 11.76
N PHE A 87 5.53 -1.98 11.24
CA PHE A 87 6.74 -2.20 10.44
C PHE A 87 7.83 -2.93 11.20
N SER A 88 8.09 -2.57 12.46
CA SER A 88 9.20 -3.16 13.23
C SER A 88 9.06 -4.69 13.39
N SER A 89 7.86 -5.17 13.72
CA SER A 89 7.57 -6.61 13.83
C SER A 89 7.76 -7.31 12.48
N LEU A 90 7.18 -6.73 11.42
CA LEU A 90 7.26 -7.29 10.07
C LEU A 90 8.69 -7.28 9.52
N TYR A 91 9.49 -6.27 9.86
CA TYR A 91 10.89 -6.17 9.47
C TYR A 91 11.74 -7.28 10.09
N GLU A 92 11.52 -7.60 11.37
CA GLU A 92 12.19 -8.74 12.00
C GLU A 92 11.76 -10.06 11.36
N LYS A 93 10.45 -10.27 11.14
CA LYS A 93 9.94 -11.47 10.44
C LYS A 93 10.45 -11.61 9.01
N ALA A 94 10.66 -10.49 8.32
CA ALA A 94 11.25 -10.45 6.99
C ALA A 94 12.77 -10.70 6.98
N GLY A 95 13.38 -11.02 8.13
CA GLY A 95 14.81 -11.26 8.26
C GLY A 95 15.64 -9.99 8.16
N ARG A 96 15.09 -8.85 8.61
CA ARG A 96 15.69 -7.51 8.50
C ARG A 96 15.99 -7.09 7.06
N SER A 97 15.21 -7.60 6.11
CA SER A 97 15.31 -7.28 4.68
C SER A 97 14.24 -6.30 4.24
N SER A 98 14.64 -5.05 3.94
CA SER A 98 13.77 -4.04 3.33
C SER A 98 13.31 -4.46 1.93
N ALA A 99 14.15 -5.20 1.18
CA ALA A 99 13.80 -5.75 -0.12
C ALA A 99 12.65 -6.77 -0.04
N ASN A 100 12.63 -7.61 1.01
CA ASN A 100 11.53 -8.56 1.21
C ASN A 100 10.23 -7.83 1.57
N LEU A 101 10.30 -6.79 2.40
CA LEU A 101 9.15 -5.92 2.70
C LEU A 101 8.69 -5.10 1.48
N MET A 102 9.54 -4.86 0.49
CA MET A 102 9.11 -4.26 -0.78
C MET A 102 8.09 -5.15 -1.51
N GLY A 103 8.20 -6.48 -1.37
CA GLY A 103 7.17 -7.41 -1.85
C GLY A 103 5.79 -7.15 -1.22
N LEU A 104 5.76 -6.85 0.09
CA LEU A 104 4.53 -6.44 0.77
C LEU A 104 4.00 -5.09 0.25
N VAL A 105 4.88 -4.12 -0.01
CA VAL A 105 4.51 -2.83 -0.61
C VAL A 105 3.84 -3.03 -1.98
N HIS A 106 4.38 -3.90 -2.83
CA HIS A 106 3.78 -4.23 -4.12
C HIS A 106 2.41 -4.89 -3.97
N TYR A 107 2.28 -5.86 -3.07
CA TYR A 107 1.02 -6.52 -2.78
C TYR A 107 -0.06 -5.54 -2.30
N LEU A 108 0.28 -4.62 -1.40
CA LEU A 108 -0.64 -3.58 -0.92
C LEU A 108 -1.07 -2.63 -2.05
N ASN A 109 -0.18 -2.31 -2.99
CA ASN A 109 -0.51 -1.50 -4.15
C ASN A 109 -1.50 -2.22 -5.08
N GLU A 110 -1.32 -3.52 -5.32
CA GLU A 110 -2.24 -4.31 -6.14
C GLU A 110 -3.66 -4.32 -5.56
N ILE A 111 -3.80 -4.55 -4.25
CA ILE A 111 -5.11 -4.51 -3.59
C ILE A 111 -5.71 -3.10 -3.67
N TYR A 112 -4.91 -2.06 -3.43
CA TYR A 112 -5.38 -0.68 -3.55
C TYR A 112 -5.91 -0.36 -4.96
N LEU A 113 -5.21 -0.79 -6.00
CA LEU A 113 -5.64 -0.59 -7.39
C LEU A 113 -6.93 -1.37 -7.69
N GLU A 114 -7.03 -2.61 -7.23
CA GLU A 114 -8.23 -3.44 -7.39
C GLU A 114 -9.45 -2.76 -6.76
N GLU A 115 -9.35 -2.33 -5.51
CA GLU A 115 -10.46 -1.71 -4.78
C GLU A 115 -10.83 -0.32 -5.33
N SER A 116 -9.84 0.44 -5.80
CA SER A 116 -10.09 1.76 -6.41
C SER A 116 -10.79 1.63 -7.78
N GLN A 117 -10.47 0.59 -8.56
CA GLN A 117 -11.06 0.36 -9.88
C GLN A 117 -12.46 -0.27 -9.78
N LYS A 118 -12.66 -1.24 -8.88
CA LYS A 118 -13.98 -1.89 -8.65
C LYS A 118 -15.09 -0.87 -8.40
N LYS A 119 -14.87 0.10 -7.51
CA LYS A 119 -15.84 1.18 -7.22
C LYS A 119 -16.24 1.97 -8.46
N THR A 120 -15.30 2.17 -9.39
CA THR A 120 -15.52 2.97 -10.60
C THR A 120 -16.29 2.17 -11.67
N ASP A 121 -15.92 0.91 -11.90
CA ASP A 121 -16.47 0.09 -12.97
C ASP A 121 -17.85 -0.50 -12.64
N GLU A 122 -18.11 -0.89 -11.39
CA GLU A 122 -19.41 -1.41 -10.96
C GLU A 122 -20.50 -0.34 -11.09
N THR A 123 -20.19 0.89 -10.67
CA THR A 123 -21.08 2.04 -10.81
C THR A 123 -21.39 2.28 -12.29
N ARG A 124 -20.34 2.38 -13.13
CA ARG A 124 -20.49 2.64 -14.56
C ARG A 124 -21.30 1.56 -15.29
N ASN A 125 -21.03 0.28 -15.02
CA ASN A 125 -21.72 -0.83 -15.69
C ASN A 125 -23.19 -0.92 -15.28
N LYS A 126 -23.52 -0.61 -14.02
CA LYS A 126 -24.91 -0.55 -13.55
C LYS A 126 -25.71 0.59 -14.20
N TYR A 127 -25.09 1.76 -14.38
CA TYR A 127 -25.74 2.87 -15.10
C TYR A 127 -25.93 2.54 -16.59
N LEU A 128 -24.91 2.03 -17.28
CA LEU A 128 -24.98 1.74 -18.72
C LEU A 128 -25.91 0.57 -19.07
N SER A 129 -26.06 -0.42 -18.18
CA SER A 129 -27.00 -1.53 -18.38
C SER A 129 -28.46 -1.11 -18.19
N ASN A 130 -28.73 -0.17 -17.29
CA ASN A 130 -30.08 0.35 -17.05
C ASN A 130 -30.55 1.39 -18.10
N VAL A 131 -29.63 2.08 -18.77
CA VAL A 131 -29.95 3.04 -19.86
C VAL A 131 -30.26 2.34 -21.19
N LYS A 132 -29.91 1.06 -21.34
CA LYS A 132 -30.20 0.24 -22.55
C LYS A 132 -31.54 -0.52 -22.49
N LYS A 133 -32.41 -0.24 -21.52
CA LYS A 133 -33.77 -0.81 -21.43
C LYS A 133 -34.82 0.20 -21.84
#